data_AF-A0A6G0W8I7-F1
#
_entry.id   AF-A0A6G0W8I7-F1
#
_cell.length_a   1.000
_cell.length_b   1.000
_cell.length_c   1.000
_cell.angle_alpha   90.00
_cell.angle_beta   90.00
_cell.angle_gamma   90.00
#
_symmetry.space_group_name_H-M   'P 1'
#
loop_
_entity.id
_entity.type
_entity.pdbx_description
1 polymer ?
#
loop_
_entity_poly.entity_id
_entity_poly.type
_entity_poly.pdbx_seq_one_letter_code
_entity_poly.pdbx_strand_id
1 'polypeptide(L)'
;LVNRRKYTDICFLFKLINGVISCPELLQFINFHVLRFNSRSYPTFKIPFHRTSYGTYNPTDRIARECNNLKLDPFVMNNLYSLKHCF
;
A
#
# COMPACT_ATOMS: atom_id res chain seq x y z
N LEU A 1 -11.18 16.42 1.82
CA LEU A 1 -9.82 16.46 1.22
C LEU A 1 -8.99 15.22 1.57
N VAL A 2 -8.90 14.83 2.85
CA VAL A 2 -8.08 13.68 3.31
C VAL A 2 -8.49 12.37 2.64
N ASN A 3 -9.78 12.01 2.59
CA ASN A 3 -10.25 10.77 1.96
C ASN A 3 -9.89 10.70 0.48
N ARG A 4 -10.00 11.83 -0.24
CA ARG A 4 -9.62 11.89 -1.67
C ARG A 4 -8.14 11.57 -1.86
N ARG A 5 -7.27 12.08 -0.99
CA ARG A 5 -5.83 11.78 -1.02
C ARG A 5 -5.57 10.30 -0.73
N LYS A 6 -6.24 9.71 0.26
CA LYS A 6 -6.11 8.28 0.57
C LYS A 6 -6.56 7.40 -0.60
N TYR A 7 -7.69 7.75 -1.22
CA TYR A 7 -8.18 7.06 -2.42
C TYR A 7 -7.16 7.11 -3.56
N THR A 8 -6.62 8.29 -3.87
CA THR A 8 -5.62 8.43 -4.94
C THR A 8 -4.34 7.67 -4.63
N ASP A 9 -3.89 7.72 -3.38
CA ASP A 9 -2.70 7.03 -2.87
C ASP A 9 -2.81 5.51 -3.08
N ILE A 10 -3.93 4.90 -2.67
CA ILE A 10 -4.15 3.46 -2.82
C ILE A 10 -4.37 3.07 -4.28
N CYS A 11 -5.11 3.88 -5.03
CA CYS A 11 -5.32 3.65 -6.46
C CYS A 11 -3.99 3.68 -7.24
N PHE A 12 -3.07 4.58 -6.87
CA PHE A 12 -1.72 4.63 -7.41
C PHE A 12 -0.94 3.36 -7.09
N LEU A 13 -0.90 2.94 -5.82
CA LEU A 13 -0.21 1.70 -5.41
C LEU A 13 -0.76 0.47 -6.13
N PHE A 14 -2.10 0.36 -6.23
CA PHE A 14 -2.76 -0.72 -6.92
C PHE A 14 -2.32 -0.80 -8.39
N LYS A 15 -2.30 0.34 -9.09
CA LYS A 15 -1.88 0.41 -10.49
C LYS A 15 -0.41 0.04 -10.67
N LEU A 16 0.45 0.43 -9.73
CA LEU A 16 1.88 0.10 -9.75
C LEU A 16 2.11 -1.42 -9.55
N ILE A 17 1.43 -2.02 -8.57
CA ILE A 17 1.57 -3.46 -8.27
C ILE A 17 0.99 -4.34 -9.37
N ASN A 18 -0.16 -3.95 -9.94
CA ASN A 18 -0.83 -4.71 -11.01
C ASN A 18 -0.26 -4.43 -12.41
N GLY A 19 0.84 -3.69 -12.52
CA GLY A 19 1.51 -3.42 -13.80
C GLY A 19 0.75 -2.48 -14.75
N VAL A 20 -0.31 -1.80 -14.28
CA VAL A 20 -0.96 -0.72 -15.03
C VAL A 20 0.00 0.46 -15.22
N ILE A 21 0.86 0.69 -14.23
CA ILE A 21 2.01 1.58 -14.31
C ILE A 21 3.26 0.70 -14.29
N SER A 22 4.01 0.69 -15.38
CA SER A 22 5.28 -0.05 -15.46
C SER A 22 6.44 0.85 -15.02
N CYS A 23 6.81 0.74 -13.75
CA CYS A 23 8.01 1.39 -13.18
C CYS A 23 8.61 0.48 -12.10
N PRO A 24 9.46 -0.49 -12.50
CA PRO A 24 10.07 -1.42 -11.57
C PRO A 24 11.01 -0.73 -10.59
N GLU A 25 11.65 0.38 -10.99
CA GLU A 25 12.52 1.19 -10.14
C GLU A 25 11.75 1.79 -8.97
N LEU A 26 10.46 2.12 -9.16
CA LEU A 26 9.62 2.58 -8.07
C LEU A 26 9.11 1.42 -7.22
N LEU A 27 8.74 0.30 -7.86
CA LEU A 27 8.24 -0.89 -7.18
C LEU A 27 9.28 -1.49 -6.22
N GLN A 28 10.59 -1.40 -6.55
CA GLN A 28 11.67 -1.90 -5.70
C GLN A 28 11.73 -1.21 -4.33
N PHE A 29 11.21 0.01 -4.19
CA PHE A 29 11.20 0.74 -2.92
C PHE A 29 10.05 0.32 -2.01
N ILE A 30 9.10 -0.49 -2.49
CA ILE A 30 7.99 -0.98 -1.71
C ILE A 30 8.41 -2.22 -0.93
N ASN A 31 8.32 -2.12 0.39
CA ASN A 31 8.67 -3.21 1.29
C ASN A 31 7.48 -4.17 1.48
N PHE A 32 7.52 -5.32 0.83
CA PHE A 32 6.53 -6.39 1.03
C PHE A 32 6.85 -7.18 2.29
N HIS A 33 5.79 -7.50 3.05
CA HIS A 33 5.89 -8.37 4.21
C HIS A 33 5.57 -9.81 3.79
N VAL A 34 6.62 -10.56 3.42
CA VAL A 34 6.48 -11.98 3.08
C VAL A 34 6.57 -12.80 4.36
N LEU A 35 5.46 -13.46 4.70
CA LEU A 35 5.42 -14.34 5.85
C LEU A 35 6.16 -15.66 5.59
N ARG A 36 6.81 -16.17 6.62
CA ARG A 36 7.45 -17.50 6.63
C ARG A 36 6.50 -18.62 7.06
N PHE A 37 5.37 -18.28 7.65
CA PHE A 37 4.36 -19.24 8.14
C PHE A 37 2.96 -18.65 8.00
N ASN A 38 1.94 -19.50 7.91
CA ASN A 38 0.56 -19.09 7.71
C ASN A 38 -0.02 -18.49 9.02
N SER A 39 -0.24 -17.17 9.05
CA SER A 39 -0.86 -16.45 10.18
C SER A 39 -2.27 -16.00 9.79
N ARG A 40 -3.20 -15.83 10.73
CA ARG A 40 -4.60 -15.47 10.39
C ARG A 40 -4.82 -13.98 10.07
N SER A 41 -3.85 -13.13 10.34
CA SER A 41 -3.93 -11.70 10.07
C SER A 41 -2.52 -11.15 9.93
N TYR A 42 -2.21 -10.58 8.77
CA TYR A 42 -0.91 -10.00 8.52
C TYR A 42 -1.00 -8.79 7.60
N PRO A 43 -0.24 -7.73 7.90
CA PRO A 43 -0.09 -6.63 6.96
C PRO A 43 0.62 -7.13 5.70
N THR A 44 0.13 -6.72 4.52
CA THR A 44 0.76 -7.01 3.22
C THR A 44 2.11 -6.31 3.11
N PHE A 45 2.23 -5.12 3.68
CA PHE A 45 3.44 -4.30 3.60
C PHE A 45 4.19 -4.26 4.92
N LYS A 46 5.52 -4.30 4.84
CA LYS A 46 6.41 -4.07 5.97
C LYS A 46 6.71 -2.58 6.05
N ILE A 47 6.32 -1.94 7.15
CA ILE A 47 6.62 -0.51 7.35
C ILE A 47 7.95 -0.37 8.10
N PRO A 48 9.00 0.21 7.49
CA PRO A 48 10.25 0.45 8.17
C PRO A 48 10.08 1.47 9.31
N PHE A 49 10.89 1.30 10.35
CA PHE A 49 10.97 2.28 11.43
C PHE A 49 11.85 3.45 11.01
N HIS A 50 11.33 4.67 11.20
CA HIS A 50 12.05 5.91 10.89
C HIS A 50 12.26 6.73 12.14
N ARG A 51 13.43 7.36 12.25
CA ARG A 51 13.76 8.27 13.36
C ARG A 51 13.12 9.65 13.21
N THR A 52 12.84 10.07 11.98
CA THR A 52 12.32 11.40 11.67
C THR A 52 10.90 11.34 11.15
N SER A 53 10.11 12.38 11.44
CA SER A 53 8.76 12.53 10.87
C SER A 53 8.81 12.54 9.35
N TYR A 54 9.84 13.14 8.75
CA TYR A 54 10.01 13.13 7.29
C TYR A 54 10.09 11.70 6.72
N GLY A 55 10.90 10.84 7.36
CA GLY A 55 10.95 9.42 7.01
C GLY A 55 9.60 8.75 7.23
N THR A 56 8.94 8.94 8.37
CA THR A 56 7.64 8.33 8.66
C THR A 56 6.54 8.71 7.67
N TYR A 57 6.53 9.96 7.18
CA TYR A 57 5.50 10.49 6.29
C TYR A 57 5.88 10.49 4.81
N ASN A 58 6.96 9.80 4.44
CA ASN A 58 7.30 9.63 3.02
C ASN A 58 6.13 8.93 2.29
N PRO A 59 5.93 9.21 0.98
CA PRO A 59 4.79 8.70 0.25
C PRO A 59 4.69 7.17 0.28
N THR A 60 5.78 6.46 0.03
CA THR A 60 5.79 4.99 -0.06
C THR A 60 5.31 4.34 1.23
N ASP A 61 5.88 4.73 2.37
CA ASP A 61 5.54 4.16 3.67
C ASP A 61 4.18 4.65 4.18
N ARG A 62 3.80 5.90 3.85
CA ARG A 62 2.46 6.40 4.16
C ARG A 62 1.40 5.56 3.43
N ILE A 63 1.54 5.37 2.12
CA ILE A 63 0.58 4.64 1.30
C ILE A 63 0.50 3.17 1.74
N ALA A 64 1.64 2.52 1.94
CA ALA A 64 1.71 1.14 2.43
C ALA A 64 1.03 0.97 3.80
N ARG A 65 1.22 1.93 4.71
CA ARG A 65 0.58 1.93 6.04
C ARG A 65 -0.93 2.10 5.95
N GLU A 66 -1.41 2.98 5.07
CA GLU A 66 -2.85 3.14 4.82
C GLU A 66 -3.48 1.85 4.25
N CYS A 67 -2.81 1.17 3.33
CA CYS A 67 -3.26 -0.14 2.83
C CYS A 67 -3.36 -1.18 3.96
N ASN A 68 -2.34 -1.27 4.81
CA ASN A 68 -2.34 -2.18 5.96
C ASN A 68 -3.48 -1.86 6.95
N ASN A 69 -3.71 -0.57 7.25
CA ASN A 69 -4.77 -0.14 8.16
C ASN A 69 -6.16 -0.51 7.66
N LEU A 70 -6.37 -0.44 6.34
CA LEU A 70 -7.62 -0.82 5.70
C LEU A 70 -7.74 -2.33 5.43
N LYS A 71 -6.69 -3.10 5.76
CA LYS A 71 -6.60 -4.56 5.49
C LYS A 71 -6.85 -4.88 4.02
N LEU A 72 -6.37 -4.01 3.13
CA LEU A 72 -6.53 -4.16 1.70
C LEU A 72 -5.33 -4.91 1.14
N ASP A 73 -5.62 -6.03 0.45
CA ASP A 73 -4.60 -6.82 -0.22
C ASP A 73 -4.63 -6.55 -1.73
N PRO A 74 -3.70 -5.75 -2.28
CA PRO A 74 -3.72 -5.35 -3.70
C PRO A 74 -3.52 -6.52 -4.66
N PHE A 75 -3.05 -7.66 -4.18
CA PHE A 75 -2.91 -8.91 -4.94
C PHE A 75 -4.24 -9.68 -5.07
N VAL A 76 -5.17 -9.47 -4.14
CA VAL A 76 -6.48 -10.14 -4.13
C VAL A 76 -7.55 -9.25 -4.75
N MET A 77 -7.37 -7.93 -4.66
CA MET A 77 -8.30 -6.98 -5.26
C MET A 77 -8.23 -7.05 -6.80
N ASN A 78 -9.28 -7.52 -7.43
CA ASN A 78 -9.34 -7.57 -8.90
C ASN A 78 -9.82 -6.25 -9.52
N ASN A 79 -10.26 -5.28 -8.71
CA ASN A 79 -10.85 -4.05 -9.24
C ASN A 79 -10.77 -2.84 -8.29
N LEU A 80 -10.57 -1.66 -8.88
CA LEU A 80 -10.60 -0.35 -8.24
C LEU A 80 -12.01 0.08 -7.78
N TYR A 81 -13.08 -0.51 -8.32
CA TYR A 81 -14.45 -0.15 -7.93
C TYR A 81 -14.73 -0.46 -6.44
N SER A 82 -14.17 -1.55 -5.91
CA SER A 82 -14.31 -1.89 -4.48
C SER A 82 -13.70 -0.84 -3.55
N LEU A 83 -12.69 -0.08 -4.01
CA LEU A 83 -12.05 0.97 -3.20
C LEU A 83 -12.93 2.20 -3.02
N LYS A 84 -13.91 2.45 -3.91
CA LYS A 84 -14.82 3.60 -3.77
C LYS A 84 -15.74 3.49 -2.57
N HIS A 85 -16.02 2.28 -2.08
CA HIS A 85 -16.86 2.05 -0.91
C HIS A 85 -16.09 2.12 0.42
N CYS A 86 -14.75 2.19 0.38
CA CYS A 86 -13.90 2.27 1.58
C CYS A 86 -13.59 3.70 2.06
N PHE A 87 -13.96 4.74 1.31
CA PHE A 87 -13.55 6.14 1.52
C PHE A 87 -14.68 7.14 1.35
#